data_AF-D6YSW3-F1
#
_entry.id   AF-D6YSW3-F1
#
_cell.length_a   1.000
_cell.length_b   1.000
_cell.length_c   1.000
_cell.angle_alpha   90.00
_cell.angle_beta   90.00
_cell.angle_gamma   90.00
#
_symmetry.space_group_name_H-M   'P 1'
#
loop_
_entity.id
_entity.type
_entity.pdbx_description
1 polymer ?
#
loop_
_entity_poly.entity_id
_entity_poly.type
_entity_poly.pdbx_seq_one_letter_code
_entity_poly.pdbx_strand_id
1 'polypeptide(L)'
;MNLQSDYSDYLSGAKFHNGLNVQISNRHELKDRLCKIEELVQNKNVLHAGCVDHLPLIKEKIHSNRWLHKRLSLCASRCMGFDIDQPGIEFVKKLGYSNVIYHDLIKDKILPKEICEFE
;
A
#
# COMPACT_ATOMS: atom_id res chain seq x y z
N MET A 1 -0.80 -17.16 10.84
CA MET A 1 -2.02 -17.99 10.81
C MET A 1 -2.00 -18.85 12.06
N ASN A 2 -2.92 -18.65 12.99
CA ASN A 2 -2.98 -19.42 14.24
C ASN A 2 -4.02 -20.52 14.05
N LEU A 3 -3.57 -21.69 13.58
CA LEU A 3 -4.38 -22.89 13.54
C LEU A 3 -4.36 -23.53 14.92
N GLN A 4 -5.50 -24.05 15.38
CA GLN A 4 -5.51 -24.90 16.57
C GLN A 4 -4.58 -26.09 16.36
N SER A 5 -3.90 -26.52 17.42
CA SER A 5 -2.93 -27.64 17.41
C SER A 5 -3.50 -28.90 16.76
N ASP A 6 -4.80 -29.11 16.92
CA ASP A 6 -5.51 -30.33 16.56
C ASP A 6 -5.73 -30.46 15.04
N TYR A 7 -5.38 -29.43 14.26
CA TYR A 7 -5.41 -29.47 12.79
C TYR A 7 -4.14 -30.07 12.15
N SER A 8 -3.09 -30.33 12.93
CA SER A 8 -1.79 -30.80 12.41
C SER A 8 -1.86 -32.11 11.63
N ASP A 9 -2.71 -33.05 12.07
CA ASP A 9 -2.92 -34.34 11.40
C ASP A 9 -3.60 -34.18 10.04
N TYR A 10 -4.47 -33.17 9.89
CA TYR A 10 -5.12 -32.88 8.61
C TYR A 10 -4.15 -32.20 7.64
N LEU A 11 -3.27 -31.33 8.15
CA LEU A 11 -2.26 -30.63 7.33
C LEU A 11 -1.13 -31.55 6.87
N SER A 12 -0.77 -32.53 7.70
CA SER A 12 0.24 -33.54 7.35
C SER A 12 -0.31 -34.66 6.44
N GLY A 13 -1.63 -34.72 6.24
CA GLY A 13 -2.29 -35.78 5.48
C GLY A 13 -2.48 -37.08 6.26
N ALA A 14 -2.16 -37.10 7.57
CA ALA A 14 -2.42 -38.24 8.44
C ALA A 14 -3.92 -38.48 8.68
N LYS A 15 -4.75 -37.43 8.54
CA LYS A 15 -6.22 -37.51 8.60
C LYS A 15 -6.85 -36.83 7.39
N PHE A 16 -7.97 -37.39 6.93
CA PHE A 16 -8.80 -36.83 5.87
C PHE A 16 -10.26 -36.75 6.32
N HIS A 17 -10.95 -35.66 5.97
CA HIS A 17 -12.36 -35.46 6.27
C HIS A 17 -13.02 -34.64 5.16
N ASN A 18 -14.16 -35.13 4.64
CA ASN A 18 -14.84 -34.58 3.46
C ASN A 18 -15.47 -33.18 3.65
N GLY A 19 -15.52 -32.66 4.87
CA GLY A 19 -16.14 -31.38 5.18
C GLY A 19 -15.63 -30.77 6.49
N LEU A 20 -14.31 -30.79 6.71
CA LEU A 20 -13.73 -30.24 7.93
C LEU A 20 -14.00 -28.72 8.01
N ASN A 21 -14.60 -28.26 9.11
CA ASN A 21 -14.73 -26.84 9.39
C ASN A 21 -13.51 -26.39 10.22
N VAL A 22 -12.69 -25.52 9.63
CA VAL A 22 -11.45 -25.02 10.25
C VAL A 22 -11.62 -23.55 10.61
N GLN A 23 -11.43 -23.22 11.87
CA GLN A 23 -11.31 -21.82 12.27
C GLN A 23 -9.89 -21.33 11.95
N ILE A 24 -9.75 -20.58 10.87
CA ILE A 24 -8.45 -20.09 10.36
C ILE A 24 -7.97 -18.83 11.10
N SER A 25 -8.90 -18.10 11.73
CA SER A 25 -8.61 -16.90 12.52
C SER A 25 -9.75 -16.59 13.49
N ASN A 26 -9.47 -15.77 14.51
CA ASN A 26 -10.52 -15.12 15.29
C ASN A 26 -11.29 -14.12 14.38
N ARG A 27 -12.59 -13.93 14.63
CA ARG A 27 -13.41 -12.88 14.01
C ARG A 27 -12.93 -11.50 14.46
N HIS A 28 -11.80 -11.06 13.93
CA HIS A 28 -11.41 -9.66 13.96
C HIS A 28 -12.12 -8.93 12.83
N GLU A 29 -12.37 -7.65 13.03
CA GLU A 29 -12.86 -6.77 11.99
C GLU A 29 -11.92 -6.90 10.77
N LEU A 30 -12.44 -7.44 9.66
CA LEU A 30 -11.68 -7.63 8.43
C LEU A 30 -11.46 -6.26 7.81
N LYS A 31 -10.41 -5.57 8.26
CA LYS A 31 -9.97 -4.33 7.62
C LYS A 31 -9.27 -4.67 6.33
N ASP A 32 -9.70 -4.03 5.25
CA ASP A 32 -8.97 -4.13 3.99
C ASP A 32 -7.54 -3.57 4.14
N ARG A 33 -6.67 -3.95 3.22
CA ARG A 33 -5.26 -3.53 3.23
C ARG A 33 -5.09 -2.02 3.27
N LEU A 34 -5.93 -1.25 2.57
CA LEU A 34 -5.82 0.21 2.52
C LEU A 34 -6.17 0.80 3.89
N CYS A 35 -7.29 0.39 4.49
CA CYS A 35 -7.68 0.80 5.84
C CYS A 35 -6.57 0.49 6.85
N LYS A 36 -5.95 -0.69 6.76
CA LYS A 36 -4.87 -1.05 7.69
C LYS A 36 -3.63 -0.18 7.52
N ILE A 37 -3.27 0.16 6.27
CA ILE A 37 -2.13 1.03 6.00
C ILE A 37 -2.40 2.44 6.52
N GLU A 38 -3.60 2.99 6.29
CA GLU A 38 -3.99 4.32 6.80
C GLU A 38 -3.83 4.44 8.31
N GLU A 39 -4.28 3.44 9.06
CA GLU A 39 -4.07 3.39 10.52
C GLU A 39 -2.59 3.41 10.90
N LEU A 40 -1.76 2.66 10.18
CA LEU A 40 -0.33 2.56 10.47
C LEU A 40 0.41 3.86 10.19
N VAL A 41 -0.06 4.65 9.22
CA VAL A 41 0.59 5.89 8.79
C VAL A 41 -0.01 7.15 9.37
N GLN A 42 -1.13 7.04 10.10
CA GLN A 42 -1.82 8.17 10.69
C GLN A 42 -0.84 9.04 11.48
N ASN A 43 -0.82 10.34 11.17
CA ASN A 43 0.03 11.36 11.80
C ASN A 43 1.55 11.10 11.68
N LYS A 44 1.98 10.30 10.71
CA LYS A 44 3.41 10.07 10.41
C LYS A 44 3.82 10.78 9.13
N ASN A 45 5.12 11.02 9.00
CA ASN A 45 5.72 11.40 7.73
C ASN A 45 5.95 10.12 6.90
N VAL A 46 5.41 10.09 5.69
CA VAL A 46 5.35 8.89 4.84
C VAL A 46 6.08 9.12 3.54
N LEU A 47 6.94 8.17 3.23
CA LEU A 47 7.64 8.07 1.97
C LEU A 47 7.05 6.91 1.16
N HIS A 48 6.37 7.21 0.04
CA HIS A 48 5.73 6.21 -0.81
C HIS A 48 6.58 5.89 -2.05
N ALA A 49 7.32 4.79 -1.96
CA ALA A 49 8.01 4.20 -3.11
C ALA A 49 7.02 3.53 -4.07
N GLY A 50 7.16 3.77 -5.37
CA GLY A 50 6.26 3.22 -6.38
C GLY A 50 4.85 3.79 -6.26
N CYS A 51 4.74 5.13 -6.20
CA CYS A 51 3.48 5.82 -5.90
C CYS A 51 2.52 5.93 -7.11
N VAL A 52 3.00 5.65 -8.31
CA VAL A 52 2.24 5.78 -9.55
C VAL A 52 1.70 4.42 -9.98
N ASP A 53 0.41 4.39 -10.29
CA ASP A 53 -0.25 3.24 -10.87
C ASP A 53 -0.17 3.29 -12.40
N HIS A 54 -0.53 2.22 -13.11
CA HIS A 54 -0.62 2.28 -14.57
C HIS A 54 -1.60 3.37 -15.03
N LEU A 55 -1.14 4.26 -15.93
CA LEU A 55 -1.87 5.44 -16.44
C LEU A 55 -3.39 5.25 -16.69
N PRO A 56 -3.85 4.16 -17.35
CA PRO A 56 -5.28 3.96 -17.59
C PRO A 56 -6.10 3.80 -16.31
N LEU A 57 -5.51 3.25 -15.25
CA LEU A 57 -6.18 2.92 -13.99
C LEU A 57 -6.14 4.06 -12.97
N ILE A 58 -5.20 5.01 -13.11
CA ILE A 58 -5.02 6.09 -12.13
C ILE A 58 -6.33 6.87 -11.92
N LYS A 59 -7.00 7.29 -12.99
CA LYS A 59 -8.26 8.05 -12.89
C LYS A 59 -9.36 7.24 -12.22
N GLU A 60 -9.52 5.98 -12.60
CA GLU A 60 -10.52 5.08 -12.03
C GLU A 60 -10.25 4.86 -10.53
N LYS A 61 -9.00 4.61 -10.15
CA LYS A 61 -8.60 4.42 -8.75
C LYS A 61 -8.72 5.70 -7.92
N ILE A 62 -8.50 6.88 -8.49
CA ILE A 62 -8.77 8.15 -7.81
C ILE A 62 -10.27 8.32 -7.55
N HIS A 63 -11.09 8.07 -8.57
CA HIS A 63 -12.54 8.22 -8.50
C HIS A 63 -13.17 7.22 -7.51
N SER A 64 -12.75 5.96 -7.55
CA SER A 64 -13.18 4.91 -6.63
C SER A 64 -12.49 4.94 -5.26
N ASN A 65 -11.67 5.97 -4.99
CA ASN A 65 -10.90 6.13 -3.76
C ASN A 65 -10.03 4.91 -3.39
N ARG A 66 -9.43 4.26 -4.38
CA ARG A 66 -8.52 3.11 -4.23
C ARG A 66 -7.06 3.42 -4.54
N TRP A 67 -6.74 4.59 -5.10
CA TRP A 67 -5.35 4.97 -5.32
C TRP A 67 -4.67 5.28 -3.99
N LEU A 68 -3.67 4.48 -3.62
CA LEU A 68 -3.06 4.50 -2.30
C LEU A 68 -2.39 5.84 -1.99
N HIS A 69 -1.66 6.44 -2.93
CA HIS A 69 -0.94 7.70 -2.68
C HIS A 69 -1.87 8.85 -2.27
N LYS A 70 -3.03 8.99 -2.92
CA LYS A 70 -4.07 9.95 -2.51
C LYS A 70 -4.52 9.70 -1.08
N ARG A 71 -4.78 8.44 -0.73
CA ARG A 71 -5.26 8.05 0.61
C ARG A 71 -4.23 8.37 1.69
N LEU A 72 -2.97 7.98 1.47
CA LEU A 72 -1.85 8.31 2.36
C LEU A 72 -1.69 9.82 2.51
N SER A 73 -1.81 10.58 1.42
CA SER A 73 -1.70 12.05 1.45
C SER A 73 -2.80 12.73 2.27
N LEU A 74 -3.92 12.05 2.53
CA LEU A 74 -5.02 12.58 3.34
C LEU A 74 -4.88 12.26 4.83
N CYS A 75 -4.23 11.14 5.20
CA CYS A 75 -4.17 10.67 6.59
C CYS A 75 -2.80 10.80 7.26
N ALA A 76 -1.72 10.85 6.48
CA ALA A 76 -0.37 11.12 6.97
C ALA A 76 -0.21 12.59 7.36
N SER A 77 0.73 12.90 8.26
CA SER A 77 1.12 14.30 8.53
C SER A 77 1.73 14.96 7.30
N ARG A 78 2.52 14.17 6.56
CA ARG A 78 3.10 14.55 5.28
C ARG A 78 3.32 13.27 4.48
N CYS A 79 2.99 13.29 3.19
CA CYS A 79 3.23 12.16 2.29
C CYS A 79 3.98 12.65 1.06
N MET A 80 5.06 11.96 0.69
CA MET A 80 5.80 12.20 -0.54
C MET A 80 5.95 10.91 -1.32
N GLY A 81 5.57 10.96 -2.58
CA GLY A 81 5.63 9.81 -3.47
C GLY A 81 6.78 9.93 -4.45
N PHE A 82 7.39 8.81 -4.79
CA PHE A 82 8.30 8.73 -5.93
C PHE A 82 8.06 7.51 -6.78
N ASP A 83 8.33 7.67 -8.07
CA ASP A 83 8.20 6.63 -9.06
C ASP A 83 9.21 6.84 -10.19
N ILE A 84 9.57 5.75 -10.86
CA ILE A 84 10.39 5.77 -12.06
C ILE A 84 9.54 6.04 -13.32
N ASP A 85 8.20 5.96 -13.23
CA ASP A 85 7.29 6.31 -14.32
C ASP A 85 7.12 7.83 -14.45
N GLN A 86 8.02 8.48 -15.18
CA GLN A 86 7.95 9.92 -15.46
C GLN A 86 6.60 10.34 -16.10
N PRO A 87 6.11 9.69 -17.18
CA PRO A 87 4.78 10.00 -17.74
C PRO A 87 3.65 9.94 -16.71
N GLY A 88 3.66 8.93 -15.84
CA GLY A 88 2.66 8.79 -14.79
C GLY A 88 2.76 9.87 -13.71
N ILE A 89 3.98 10.26 -13.30
CA ILE A 89 4.22 11.41 -12.41
C ILE A 89 3.67 12.71 -13.02
N GLU A 90 4.00 13.00 -14.28
CA GLU A 90 3.51 14.20 -14.96
C GLU A 90 1.99 14.21 -15.06
N PHE A 91 1.39 13.05 -15.30
CA PHE A 91 -0.06 12.89 -15.35
C PHE A 91 -0.74 13.20 -14.02
N VAL A 92 -0.28 12.62 -12.90
CA VAL A 92 -0.88 12.91 -11.59
C VAL A 92 -0.62 14.33 -11.12
N LYS A 93 0.51 14.93 -11.50
CA LYS A 93 0.77 16.37 -11.27
C LYS A 93 -0.26 17.24 -11.99
N LYS A 94 -0.62 16.92 -13.24
CA LYS A 94 -1.69 17.60 -13.98
C LYS A 94 -3.07 17.43 -13.34
N LEU A 95 -3.27 16.37 -12.55
CA LEU A 95 -4.48 16.15 -11.74
C LEU A 95 -4.46 16.87 -10.38
N GLY A 96 -3.41 17.64 -10.07
CA GLY A 96 -3.30 18.44 -8.85
C GLY A 96 -2.49 17.79 -7.72
N TYR A 97 -1.90 16.61 -7.93
CA TYR A 97 -1.05 15.95 -6.92
C TYR A 97 0.40 16.41 -7.07
N SER A 98 0.80 17.43 -6.32
CA SER A 98 2.15 18.02 -6.40
C SER A 98 3.19 17.28 -5.57
N ASN A 99 2.77 16.48 -4.59
CA ASN A 99 3.62 15.74 -3.67
C ASN A 99 4.15 14.41 -4.24
N VAL A 100 4.47 14.40 -5.53
CA VAL A 100 5.07 13.26 -6.24
C VAL A 100 6.29 13.71 -7.04
N ILE A 101 7.30 12.85 -7.13
CA ILE A 101 8.58 13.16 -7.77
C ILE A 101 8.98 11.99 -8.66
N TYR A 102 9.43 12.29 -9.88
CA TYR A 102 10.10 11.29 -10.70
C TYR A 102 11.50 11.08 -10.13
N HIS A 103 11.83 9.84 -9.78
CA HIS A 103 13.14 9.51 -9.25
C HIS A 103 13.43 8.01 -9.41
N ASP A 104 14.62 7.67 -9.91
CA ASP A 104 15.10 6.30 -9.95
C ASP A 104 15.92 6.03 -8.69
N LEU A 105 15.28 5.45 -7.67
CA LEU A 105 15.89 5.14 -6.37
C LEU A 105 17.12 4.21 -6.46
N ILE A 106 17.30 3.50 -7.57
CA ILE A 106 18.39 2.53 -7.74
C ILE A 106 19.58 3.20 -8.43
N LYS A 107 19.33 4.06 -9.42
CA LYS A 107 20.40 4.66 -10.24
C LYS A 107 20.81 6.04 -9.76
N ASP A 108 19.87 6.83 -9.23
CA ASP A 108 20.15 8.19 -8.85
C ASP A 108 20.91 8.24 -7.52
N LYS A 109 22.11 8.80 -7.55
CA LYS A 109 22.99 8.88 -6.37
C LYS A 109 22.63 10.00 -5.40
N ILE A 110 21.81 10.94 -5.85
CA ILE A 110 21.47 12.16 -5.11
C ILE A 110 19.97 12.12 -4.89
N LEU A 111 19.56 12.11 -3.62
CA LEU A 111 18.15 12.21 -3.26
C LEU A 111 17.61 13.62 -3.59
N PRO A 112 16.35 13.74 -4.02
CA PRO A 112 15.68 15.03 -4.19
C PRO A 112 15.73 15.85 -2.90
N LYS A 113 15.90 17.17 -3.02
CA LYS A 113 15.98 18.08 -1.86
C LYS A 113 14.75 17.98 -0.98
N GLU A 114 13.61 17.73 -1.60
CA GLU A 114 12.32 17.57 -0.96
C GLU A 114 12.30 16.41 0.04
N ILE A 115 13.15 15.38 -0.15
CA ILE A 115 13.37 14.28 0.82
C ILE A 115 14.29 14.75 1.96
N CYS A 116 15.35 15.50 1.66
CA CYS A 116 16.25 16.03 2.68
C CYS A 116 15.54 17.00 3.65
N GLU A 117 14.48 17.64 3.18
CA GLU A 117 13.62 18.55 3.95
C GLU A 117 12.37 17.83 4.52
N PHE A 118 12.33 16.50 4.45
CA PHE A 118 11.22 15.65 4.89
C PHE A 118 11.39 15.23 6.36
N GLU A 119 11.48 16.22 7.26
CA GLU A 119 11.47 16.00 8.72
C GLU A 119 10.07 16.04 9.32
#